data_AF-A0AAN8IAK0-F1
#
_entry.id   AF-A0AAN8IAK0-F1
#
_cell.length_a   1.000
_cell.length_b   1.000
_cell.length_c   1.000
_cell.angle_alpha   90.00
_cell.angle_beta   90.00
_cell.angle_gamma   90.00
#
_symmetry.space_group_name_H-M   'P 1'
#
loop_
_entity.id
_entity.type
_entity.pdbx_description
1 polymer ?
#
loop_
_entity_poly.entity_id
_entity_poly.type
_entity_poly.pdbx_seq_one_letter_code
_entity_poly.pdbx_strand_id
1 'polypeptide(L)'
;MGNSTIPESPYRVPFFIFYIVSAVIFIGLHVRFFMIIQMSKELSKLPAYRIAQHSTVACGINIITELIAAACTITGDMDRTVNWVNGAFFHGSWAVEYPTVLLSAAHRLTAVAWPFSVDWIFSMQNCY
;
A
#
# COMPACT_ATOMS: atom_id res chain seq x y z
N MET A 1 -11.55 14.94 39.06
CA MET A 1 -11.43 14.50 37.65
C MET A 1 -10.13 13.73 37.53
N GLY A 2 -10.24 12.42 37.34
CA GLY A 2 -9.14 11.47 37.54
C GLY A 2 -8.02 11.67 36.55
N ASN A 3 -6.81 11.84 37.09
CA ASN A 3 -5.57 11.74 36.34
C ASN A 3 -5.35 10.25 36.04
N SER A 4 -5.93 9.74 34.96
CA SER A 4 -5.71 8.37 34.51
C SER A 4 -4.33 8.30 33.86
N THR A 5 -3.29 8.21 34.68
CA THR A 5 -1.94 7.83 34.27
C THR A 5 -2.01 6.39 33.80
N ILE A 6 -2.32 6.18 32.52
CA ILE A 6 -2.17 4.88 31.89
C ILE A 6 -0.68 4.54 31.98
N PRO A 7 -0.28 3.47 32.69
CA PRO A 7 1.13 3.10 32.76
C PRO A 7 1.64 2.82 31.36
N GLU A 8 2.71 3.50 30.95
CA GLU A 8 3.34 3.23 29.66
C GLU A 8 3.82 1.76 29.64
N SER A 9 3.33 1.01 28.67
CA SER A 9 3.70 -0.39 28.51
C SER A 9 5.21 -0.50 28.21
N PRO A 10 5.94 -1.42 28.88
CA PRO A 10 7.36 -1.65 28.59
C PRO A 10 7.61 -2.11 27.14
N TYR A 11 6.57 -2.59 26.46
CA TYR A 11 6.62 -3.03 25.08
C TYR A 11 6.39 -1.91 24.05
N ARG A 12 6.06 -0.69 24.48
CA ARG A 12 5.77 0.44 23.59
C ARG A 12 6.92 0.72 22.62
N VAL A 13 8.12 0.93 23.14
CA VAL A 13 9.30 1.28 22.32
C VAL A 13 9.76 0.12 21.44
N PRO A 14 9.92 -1.13 21.95
CA PRO A 14 10.26 -2.28 21.12
C PRO A 14 9.26 -2.53 19.98
N PHE A 15 7.96 -2.32 20.24
CA PHE A 15 6.91 -2.44 19.22
C PHE A 15 7.12 -1.45 18.07
N PHE A 16 7.35 -0.15 18.37
CA PHE A 16 7.58 0.84 17.33
C PHE A 16 8.89 0.62 16.57
N ILE A 17 9.95 0.15 17.25
CA ILE A 17 11.21 -0.19 16.57
C ILE A 17 10.98 -1.32 15.58
N PHE A 18 10.32 -2.42 16.01
CA PHE A 18 9.96 -3.52 15.13
C PHE A 18 9.11 -3.04 13.94
N TYR A 19 8.14 -2.16 14.22
CA TYR A 19 7.26 -1.58 13.22
C TYR A 19 8.05 -0.80 12.15
N ILE A 20 8.94 0.10 12.55
CA ILE A 20 9.81 0.87 11.65
C ILE A 20 10.69 -0.05 10.81
N VAL A 21 11.33 -1.05 11.43
CA VAL A 21 12.18 -2.02 10.72
C VAL A 21 11.38 -2.78 9.67
N SER A 22 10.19 -3.25 10.03
CA SER A 22 9.31 -3.97 9.10
C SER A 22 8.87 -3.08 7.92
N ALA A 23 8.49 -1.82 8.21
CA ALA A 23 8.10 -0.84 7.20
C ALA A 23 9.21 -0.58 6.18
N VAL A 24 10.45 -0.40 6.64
CA VAL A 24 11.61 -0.19 5.75
C VAL A 24 11.84 -1.39 4.83
N ILE A 25 11.73 -2.61 5.37
CA ILE A 25 11.86 -3.84 4.57
C ILE A 25 10.75 -3.91 3.51
N PHE A 26 9.49 -3.66 3.89
CA PHE A 26 8.37 -3.69 2.97
C PHE A 26 8.46 -2.63 1.87
N ILE A 27 8.86 -1.39 2.21
CA ILE A 27 9.15 -0.35 1.21
C ILE A 27 10.22 -0.84 0.23
N GLY A 28 11.30 -1.43 0.73
CA GLY A 28 12.35 -2.01 -0.11
C GLY A 28 11.82 -3.07 -1.07
N LEU A 29 10.95 -3.97 -0.60
CA LEU A 29 10.30 -4.99 -1.43
C LEU A 29 9.38 -4.37 -2.49
N HIS A 30 8.56 -3.38 -2.14
CA HIS A 30 7.69 -2.69 -3.09
C HIS A 30 8.48 -1.93 -4.17
N VAL A 31 9.56 -1.23 -3.78
CA VAL A 31 10.46 -0.56 -4.74
C VAL A 31 11.10 -1.57 -5.68
N ARG A 32 11.62 -2.69 -5.17
CA ARG A 32 12.20 -3.75 -6.01
C ARG A 32 11.17 -4.34 -6.97
N PHE A 33 9.97 -4.64 -6.49
CA PHE A 33 8.89 -5.15 -7.31
C PHE A 33 8.51 -4.18 -8.43
N PHE A 34 8.37 -2.88 -8.10
CA PHE A 34 8.09 -1.85 -9.09
C PHE A 34 9.19 -1.74 -10.15
N MET A 35 10.46 -1.73 -9.72
CA MET A 35 11.61 -1.68 -10.64
C MET A 35 11.65 -2.88 -11.59
N ILE A 36 11.39 -4.10 -11.09
CA ILE A 36 11.40 -5.32 -11.92
C ILE A 36 10.35 -5.22 -13.03
N ILE A 37 9.15 -4.75 -12.72
CA ILE A 37 8.09 -4.60 -13.73
C ILE A 37 8.44 -3.49 -14.72
N GLN A 38 8.99 -2.36 -14.26
CA GLN A 38 9.40 -1.26 -15.14
C GLN A 38 10.54 -1.66 -16.09
N MET A 39 11.52 -2.43 -15.59
CA MET A 39 12.65 -2.89 -16.41
C MET A 39 12.24 -3.96 -17.44
N SER A 40 11.14 -4.68 -17.20
CA SER A 40 10.63 -5.71 -18.11
C SER A 40 9.53 -5.17 -19.03
N LYS A 41 9.89 -4.86 -20.28
CA LYS A 41 8.96 -4.36 -21.31
C LYS A 41 7.81 -5.32 -21.62
N GLU A 42 7.99 -6.62 -21.42
CA GLU A 42 6.95 -7.62 -21.66
C GLU A 42 5.98 -7.70 -20.49
N LEU A 43 6.47 -7.58 -19.25
CA LEU A 43 5.61 -7.61 -18.06
C LEU A 43 4.78 -6.32 -17.93
N SER A 44 5.35 -5.15 -18.25
CA SER A 44 4.63 -3.87 -18.16
C SER A 44 3.48 -3.71 -19.17
N LYS A 45 3.44 -4.54 -20.22
CA LYS A 45 2.32 -4.58 -21.18
C LYS A 45 1.11 -5.35 -20.64
N LEU A 46 1.32 -6.25 -19.70
CA LEU A 46 0.26 -7.12 -19.18
C LEU A 46 -0.63 -6.35 -18.19
N PRO A 47 -1.96 -6.36 -18.38
CA PRO A 47 -2.90 -5.58 -17.55
C PRO A 47 -2.84 -5.99 -16.07
N ALA A 48 -2.65 -7.27 -15.76
CA ALA A 48 -2.46 -7.75 -14.40
C ALA A 48 -1.27 -7.10 -13.67
N TYR A 49 -0.16 -6.90 -14.36
CA TYR A 49 1.04 -6.29 -13.78
C TYR A 49 0.89 -4.79 -13.59
N ARG A 50 0.11 -4.11 -14.46
CA ARG A 50 -0.25 -2.70 -14.26
C ARG A 50 -1.13 -2.49 -13.03
N ILE A 51 -2.14 -3.34 -12.85
CA ILE A 51 -2.97 -3.33 -11.63
C ILE A 51 -2.09 -3.56 -10.39
N ALA A 52 -1.15 -4.51 -10.47
CA ALA A 52 -0.20 -4.77 -9.39
C ALA A 52 0.76 -3.59 -9.12
N GLN A 53 1.17 -2.83 -10.14
CA GLN A 53 1.97 -1.61 -9.96
C GLN A 53 1.18 -0.52 -9.23
N HIS A 54 -0.08 -0.28 -9.60
CA HIS A 54 -0.93 0.69 -8.89
C HIS A 54 -1.17 0.27 -7.43
N SER A 55 -1.43 -1.01 -7.19
CA SER A 55 -1.53 -1.56 -5.83
C SER A 55 -0.24 -1.37 -5.04
N THR A 56 0.92 -1.62 -5.65
CA THR A 56 2.25 -1.42 -5.03
C THR A 56 2.48 0.04 -4.61
N VAL A 57 2.07 1.00 -5.44
CA VAL A 57 2.18 2.43 -5.12
C VAL A 57 1.24 2.79 -3.95
N ALA A 58 0.01 2.29 -3.95
CA ALA A 58 -0.93 2.52 -2.85
C ALA A 58 -0.39 1.93 -1.52
N CYS A 59 0.09 0.68 -1.53
CA CYS A 59 0.72 0.06 -0.36
C CYS A 59 1.94 0.86 0.12
N GLY A 60 2.77 1.36 -0.80
CA GLY A 60 3.92 2.20 -0.47
C GLY A 60 3.51 3.49 0.26
N ILE A 61 2.47 4.18 -0.23
CA ILE A 61 1.91 5.36 0.45
C ILE A 61 1.41 4.99 1.84
N ASN A 62 0.69 3.88 1.98
CA ASN A 62 0.16 3.42 3.26
C ASN A 62 1.29 3.14 4.28
N ILE A 63 2.35 2.45 3.86
CA ILE A 63 3.48 2.15 4.76
C ILE A 63 4.22 3.45 5.15
N ILE A 64 4.33 4.42 4.24
CA ILE A 64 4.95 5.72 4.55
C ILE A 64 4.12 6.51 5.57
N THR A 65 2.80 6.55 5.44
CA THR A 65 1.93 7.27 6.39
C THR A 65 1.96 6.63 7.77
N GLU A 66 2.00 5.30 7.83
CA GLU A 66 2.21 4.53 9.05
C GLU A 66 3.59 4.80 9.68
N LEU A 67 4.64 4.89 8.86
CA LEU A 67 5.99 5.21 9.32
C LEU A 67 6.07 6.63 9.93
N ILE A 68 5.43 7.61 9.29
CA ILE A 68 5.32 8.99 9.81
C ILE A 68 4.58 8.98 11.15
N ALA A 69 3.46 8.28 11.25
CA ALA A 69 2.69 8.17 12.49
C ALA A 69 3.50 7.52 13.62
N ALA A 70 4.23 6.44 13.32
CA ALA A 70 5.10 5.76 14.28
C ALA A 70 6.23 6.68 14.77
N ALA A 71 6.89 7.39 13.85
CA ALA A 71 7.96 8.33 14.19
C ALA A 71 7.46 9.46 15.10
N CYS A 72 6.35 10.11 14.74
CA CYS A 72 5.77 11.19 15.53
C CYS A 72 5.24 10.72 16.89
N THR A 73 4.72 9.49 16.96
CA THR A 73 4.28 8.89 18.23
C THR A 73 5.46 8.65 19.18
N ILE A 74 6.63 8.27 18.65
CA ILE A 74 7.86 8.12 19.47
C ILE A 74 8.34 9.49 19.98
N THR A 75 8.31 10.53 19.14
CA THR A 75 8.74 11.88 19.54
C THR A 75 7.75 12.59 20.45
N GLY A 76 6.52 12.08 20.56
CA GLY A 76 5.50 12.57 21.50
C GLY A 76 4.79 13.84 21.06
N ASP A 77 5.01 14.29 19.82
CA ASP A 77 4.40 15.49 19.27
C ASP A 77 4.09 15.28 17.78
N MET A 78 2.80 15.32 17.44
CA MET A 78 2.32 15.32 16.06
C MET A 78 1.33 16.45 15.90
N ASP A 79 1.65 17.41 15.04
CA ASP A 79 0.75 18.51 14.74
C ASP A 79 -0.61 17.99 14.22
N ARG A 80 -1.69 18.66 14.63
CA ARG A 80 -3.05 18.24 14.29
C ARG A 80 -3.28 18.22 12.77
N THR A 81 -2.69 19.17 12.05
CA THR A 81 -2.79 19.25 10.58
C THR A 81 -2.07 18.09 9.93
N VAL A 82 -0.85 17.78 10.41
CA VAL A 82 -0.07 16.64 9.94
C VAL A 82 -0.82 15.33 10.19
N ASN A 83 -1.42 15.15 11.36
CA ASN A 83 -2.23 13.98 11.67
C ASN A 83 -3.43 13.82 10.72
N TRP A 84 -4.16 14.90 10.48
CA TRP A 84 -5.31 14.89 9.57
C TRP A 84 -4.92 14.55 8.13
N VAL A 85 -3.87 15.19 7.63
CA VAL A 85 -3.35 14.94 6.27
C VAL A 85 -2.83 13.51 6.15
N ASN A 86 -2.06 13.04 7.13
CA ASN A 86 -1.54 11.67 7.17
C ASN A 86 -2.66 10.63 7.21
N GLY A 87 -3.69 10.87 8.02
CA GLY A 87 -4.88 10.04 8.09
C GLY A 87 -5.66 10.00 6.77
N ALA A 88 -5.76 11.12 6.06
CA ALA A 88 -6.40 11.17 4.75
C ALA A 88 -5.66 10.30 3.71
N PHE A 89 -4.33 10.38 3.68
CA PHE A 89 -3.51 9.54 2.79
C PHE A 89 -3.58 8.05 3.19
N PHE A 90 -3.57 7.75 4.49
CA PHE A 90 -3.74 6.39 5.00
C PHE A 90 -5.08 5.78 4.55
N HIS A 91 -6.20 6.45 4.83
CA HIS A 91 -7.51 5.96 4.40
C HIS A 91 -7.67 5.89 2.88
N GLY A 92 -7.12 6.87 2.15
CA GLY A 92 -7.17 6.89 0.69
C GLY A 92 -6.39 5.74 0.07
N SER A 93 -5.16 5.50 0.53
CA SER A 93 -4.32 4.41 0.03
C SER A 93 -4.91 3.04 0.37
N TRP A 94 -5.38 2.85 1.59
CA TRP A 94 -6.07 1.63 2.01
C TRP A 94 -7.35 1.37 1.20
N ALA A 95 -8.14 2.40 0.90
CA ALA A 95 -9.35 2.26 0.08
C ALA A 95 -9.06 1.82 -1.36
N VAL A 96 -7.87 2.13 -1.90
CA VAL A 96 -7.43 1.72 -3.26
C VAL A 96 -7.01 0.24 -3.32
N GLU A 97 -6.64 -0.37 -2.19
CA GLU A 97 -6.29 -1.80 -2.15
C GLU A 97 -7.49 -2.69 -2.48
N TYR A 98 -8.68 -2.35 -2.03
CA TYR A 98 -9.90 -3.13 -2.32
C TYR A 98 -10.24 -3.26 -3.81
N PRO A 99 -10.38 -2.17 -4.59
CA PRO A 99 -10.69 -2.27 -6.00
C PRO A 99 -9.54 -2.90 -6.79
N THR A 100 -8.28 -2.70 -6.40
CA THR A 100 -7.13 -3.34 -7.09
C THR A 100 -7.12 -4.85 -6.90
N VAL A 101 -7.43 -5.35 -5.69
CA VAL A 101 -7.60 -6.79 -5.43
C VAL A 101 -8.78 -7.35 -6.22
N LEU A 102 -9.91 -6.65 -6.24
CA LEU A 102 -11.09 -7.06 -7.01
C LEU A 102 -10.81 -7.14 -8.51
N LEU A 103 -10.16 -6.13 -9.09
CA LEU A 103 -9.77 -6.11 -10.50
C LEU A 103 -8.77 -7.23 -10.83
N SER A 104 -7.82 -7.51 -9.93
CA SER A 104 -6.89 -8.64 -10.10
C SER A 104 -7.61 -9.99 -10.08
N ALA A 105 -8.56 -10.17 -9.17
CA ALA A 105 -9.38 -11.38 -9.10
C ALA A 105 -10.27 -11.53 -10.33
N ALA A 106 -10.92 -10.46 -10.78
CA ALA A 106 -11.73 -10.44 -11.99
C ALA A 106 -10.91 -10.80 -13.23
N HIS A 107 -9.72 -10.20 -13.38
CA HIS A 107 -8.80 -10.52 -14.48
C HIS A 107 -8.43 -12.00 -14.51
N ARG A 108 -8.09 -12.59 -13.36
CA ARG A 108 -7.78 -14.04 -13.25
C ARG A 108 -9.00 -14.91 -13.56
N LEU A 109 -10.18 -14.53 -13.08
CA LEU A 109 -11.42 -15.26 -13.36
C LEU A 109 -11.75 -15.23 -14.86
N THR A 110 -11.64 -14.07 -15.52
CA THR A 110 -11.85 -13.96 -16.96
C THR A 110 -10.81 -14.75 -17.74
N ALA A 111 -9.56 -14.81 -17.28
CA ALA A 111 -8.50 -15.59 -17.93
C ALA A 111 -8.81 -17.10 -17.94
N VAL A 112 -9.44 -17.60 -16.88
CA VAL A 112 -9.84 -19.01 -16.77
C VAL A 112 -11.17 -19.29 -17.48
N ALA A 113 -12.17 -18.42 -17.28
CA ALA A 113 -13.52 -18.64 -17.79
C ALA A 113 -13.65 -18.33 -19.29
N TRP A 114 -12.86 -17.39 -19.81
CA TRP A 114 -12.97 -16.93 -21.20
C TRP A 114 -11.62 -16.50 -21.81
N PRO A 115 -10.70 -17.44 -22.05
CA PRO A 115 -9.32 -17.16 -22.44
C PRO A 115 -9.20 -16.34 -23.75
N PHE A 116 -10.15 -16.50 -24.69
CA PHE A 116 -10.13 -15.81 -25.98
C PHE A 116 -10.62 -14.35 -25.95
N SER A 117 -11.23 -13.90 -24.85
CA SER A 117 -11.76 -12.52 -24.74
C SER A 117 -11.05 -11.67 -23.69
N VAL A 118 -10.09 -12.23 -22.95
CA VAL A 118 -9.33 -11.50 -21.93
C VAL A 118 -8.51 -10.38 -22.56
N ASP A 119 -7.83 -10.66 -23.66
CA ASP A 119 -7.09 -9.66 -24.40
C ASP A 119 -8.00 -8.59 -25.00
N TRP A 120 -9.28 -8.86 -25.27
CA TRP A 120 -10.22 -7.86 -25.78
C TRP A 120 -10.80 -6.98 -24.65
N ILE A 121 -11.19 -7.59 -23.52
CA ILE A 121 -11.79 -6.90 -22.38
C ILE A 121 -10.75 -6.03 -21.65
N PHE A 122 -9.50 -6.50 -21.54
CA PHE A 122 -8.41 -5.81 -20.85
C PHE A 122 -7.34 -5.25 -21.80
N SER A 123 -7.62 -5.21 -23.12
CA SER A 123 -6.77 -4.52 -24.10
C SER A 123 -6.70 -3.03 -23.80
N MET A 124 -5.52 -2.44 -24.07
CA MET A 124 -5.16 -1.05 -23.81
C MET A 124 -6.13 0.01 -24.37
N GLN A 125 -7.10 -0.35 -25.20
CA GLN A 125 -8.04 0.60 -25.77
C GLN A 125 -9.21 0.99 -24.84
N ASN A 126 -9.44 0.25 -23.75
CA ASN A 126 -10.56 0.48 -22.81
C ASN A 126 -10.15 0.80 -21.36
N CYS A 127 -8.85 0.93 -21.06
CA CYS A 127 -8.35 1.27 -19.71
C CYS A 127 -7.72 2.67 -19.61
N TYR A 128 -8.00 3.56 -20.56
CA TYR A 128 -7.74 5.01 -20.50
C TYR A 128 -8.95 5.79 -20.98
#